data_AF-A0A914FDB5-F1
#
_entry.id   AF-A0A914FDB5-F1
#
_cell.length_a   1.000
_cell.length_b   1.000
_cell.length_c   1.000
_cell.angle_alpha   90.00
_cell.angle_beta   90.00
_cell.angle_gamma   90.00
#
_symmetry.space_group_name_H-M   'P 1'
#
loop_
_entity.id
_entity.type
_entity.pdbx_description
1 polymer ?
#
loop_
_entity_poly.entity_id
_entity_poly.type
_entity_poly.pdbx_seq_one_letter_code
_entity_poly.pdbx_strand_id
1 'polypeptide(L)'
;MFQGSYIEAQKKEVEIPDFEPEIVEKMIEFCETDKIDKTDGDEIEIYKIARKYQIEALMIYTYNLMINTLSFENVSDRLQTAFMYDDEKLAKFLCASIIPNIEHIRFTPGFLKLTNNQIAQIFKSQ
;
A
#
# COMPACT_ATOMS: atom_id res chain seq x y z
N MET A 1 22.21 1.18 5.43
CA MET A 1 22.38 1.50 3.99
C MET A 1 23.58 2.41 3.75
N PHE A 2 23.66 3.60 4.35
CA PHE A 2 24.73 4.59 4.06
C PHE A 2 25.91 4.62 5.05
N GLN A 3 26.01 3.63 5.96
CA GLN A 3 27.07 3.59 6.98
C GLN A 3 27.85 2.27 6.88
N GLY A 4 29.17 2.35 7.10
CA GLY A 4 30.04 1.17 7.21
C GLY A 4 30.58 0.64 5.87
N SER A 5 30.84 -0.66 5.83
CA SER A 5 31.52 -1.37 4.74
C SER A 5 30.58 -1.91 3.64
N TYR A 6 29.32 -1.47 3.62
CA TYR A 6 28.36 -1.83 2.57
C TYR A 6 28.77 -1.27 1.20
N ILE A 7 28.46 -1.99 0.12
CA ILE A 7 28.86 -1.64 -1.25
C ILE A 7 28.27 -0.28 -1.65
N GLU A 8 27.05 -0.01 -1.20
CA GLU A 8 26.31 1.23 -1.41
C GLU A 8 27.04 2.43 -0.82
N ALA A 9 27.64 2.28 0.37
CA ALA A 9 28.42 3.34 1.02
C ALA A 9 29.76 3.60 0.30
N GLN A 10 30.35 2.56 -0.30
CA GLN A 10 31.60 2.67 -1.06
C GLN A 10 31.39 3.26 -2.45
N LYS A 11 30.31 2.86 -3.14
CA LYS A 11 29.97 3.31 -4.50
C LYS A 11 29.22 4.64 -4.52
N LYS A 12 28.63 5.06 -3.39
CA LYS A 12 27.70 6.20 -3.28
C LYS A 12 26.50 6.08 -4.24
N GLU A 13 26.06 4.86 -4.47
CA GLU A 13 24.96 4.52 -5.36
C GLU A 13 24.09 3.46 -4.69
N VAL A 14 22.78 3.61 -4.83
CA VAL A 14 21.78 2.65 -4.36
C VAL A 14 20.88 2.30 -5.53
N GLU A 15 20.84 1.02 -5.87
CA GLU A 15 19.92 0.50 -6.88
C GLU A 15 18.62 0.04 -6.19
N ILE A 16 17.47 0.46 -6.73
CA ILE A 16 16.14 0.11 -6.23
C ILE A 16 15.37 -0.58 -7.38
N PRO A 17 15.56 -1.88 -7.60
CA PRO A 17 14.99 -2.57 -8.77
C PRO A 17 13.52 -2.96 -8.61
N ASP A 18 13.00 -2.93 -7.39
CA ASP A 18 11.65 -3.44 -7.07
C ASP A 18 10.53 -2.43 -7.24
N PHE A 19 10.85 -1.18 -7.62
CA PHE A 19 9.89 -0.10 -7.77
C PHE A 19 10.17 0.69 -9.04
N GLU A 20 9.08 1.16 -9.67
CA GLU A 20 9.18 2.07 -10.79
C GLU A 20 9.83 3.40 -10.37
N PRO A 21 10.60 4.06 -11.25
CA PRO A 21 11.28 5.31 -10.93
C PRO A 21 10.38 6.39 -10.34
N GLU A 22 9.13 6.48 -10.84
CA GLU A 22 8.15 7.45 -10.35
C GLU A 22 7.76 7.22 -8.88
N ILE A 23 7.68 5.96 -8.43
CA ILE A 23 7.38 5.63 -7.04
C ILE A 23 8.55 5.99 -6.14
N VAL A 24 9.78 5.76 -6.62
CA VAL A 24 11.01 6.15 -5.93
C VAL A 24 11.11 7.67 -5.82
N GLU A 25 10.77 8.40 -6.88
CA GLU A 25 10.75 9.86 -6.90
C GLU A 25 9.75 10.43 -5.88
N LYS A 26 8.52 9.90 -5.83
CA LYS A 26 7.51 10.29 -4.82
C LYS A 26 7.96 10.00 -3.39
N MET A 27 8.69 8.91 -3.16
CA MET A 27 9.29 8.62 -1.85
C MET A 27 10.34 9.66 -1.47
N ILE A 28 11.24 10.02 -2.41
CA ILE A 28 12.28 11.02 -2.17
C ILE A 28 11.66 12.40 -1.94
N GLU A 29 10.71 12.82 -2.78
CA GLU A 29 9.94 14.06 -2.64
C GLU A 29 9.34 14.17 -1.23
N PHE A 30 8.71 13.10 -0.74
CA PHE A 30 8.16 13.07 0.60
C PHE A 30 9.24 13.19 1.68
N CYS A 31 10.38 12.50 1.54
CA CYS A 31 11.48 12.62 2.50
C CYS A 31 12.06 14.04 2.57
N GLU A 32 11.97 14.80 1.49
CA GLU A 32 12.46 16.18 1.44
C GLU A 32 11.42 17.21 1.89
N THR A 33 10.13 16.96 1.66
CA THR A 33 9.07 17.98 1.78
C THR A 33 7.93 17.62 2.74
N ASP A 34 7.92 16.39 3.27
CA ASP A 34 6.81 15.77 4.00
C ASP A 34 5.48 15.73 3.22
N LYS A 35 5.53 15.85 1.89
CA LYS A 35 4.36 15.89 1.00
C LYS A 35 4.60 15.12 -0.29
N ILE A 36 3.50 14.73 -0.93
CA ILE A 36 3.46 14.24 -2.30
C ILE A 36 2.39 15.05 -3.02
N ASP A 37 2.77 15.76 -4.07
CA ASP A 37 1.84 16.64 -4.78
C ASP A 37 0.75 15.87 -5.55
N LYS A 38 1.09 14.68 -6.07
CA LYS A 38 0.16 13.80 -6.79
C LYS A 38 0.45 12.33 -6.56
N THR A 39 -0.56 11.58 -6.16
CA THR A 39 -0.46 10.13 -6.02
C THR A 39 -0.94 9.37 -7.25
N ASP A 40 -1.77 9.95 -8.12
CA ASP A 40 -2.22 9.37 -9.41
C ASP A 40 -2.71 7.89 -9.36
N GLY A 41 -3.19 7.42 -8.19
CA GLY A 41 -3.62 6.03 -7.97
C GLY A 41 -2.52 5.10 -7.44
N ASP A 42 -1.31 5.60 -7.25
CA ASP A 42 -0.13 4.86 -6.81
C ASP A 42 -0.05 4.68 -5.29
N GLU A 43 -1.08 5.06 -4.53
CA GLU A 43 -1.06 4.96 -3.06
C GLU A 43 -0.60 3.59 -2.53
N ILE A 44 -0.95 2.51 -3.24
CA ILE A 44 -0.50 1.16 -2.93
C ILE A 44 1.02 1.06 -3.08
N GLU A 45 1.57 1.39 -4.25
CA GLU A 45 3.00 1.30 -4.51
C GLU A 45 3.82 2.23 -3.59
N ILE A 46 3.30 3.42 -3.29
CA ILE A 46 3.93 4.36 -2.35
C ILE A 46 3.92 3.78 -0.92
N TYR A 47 2.84 3.12 -0.50
CA TYR A 47 2.82 2.42 0.80
C TYR A 47 3.80 1.24 0.82
N LYS A 48 3.93 0.49 -0.28
CA LYS A 48 4.88 -0.63 -0.40
C LYS A 48 6.32 -0.17 -0.24
N ILE A 49 6.73 0.90 -0.94
CA ILE A 49 8.09 1.43 -0.83
C ILE A 49 8.34 2.01 0.56
N ALA A 50 7.37 2.74 1.13
CA ALA A 50 7.45 3.27 2.50
C ALA A 50 7.68 2.16 3.53
N ARG A 51 6.98 1.03 3.37
CA ARG A 51 7.14 -0.13 4.25
C ARG A 51 8.48 -0.84 4.06
N LYS A 52 8.96 -1.00 2.81
CA LYS A 52 10.26 -1.62 2.54
C LYS A 52 11.41 -0.83 3.17
N TYR A 53 11.36 0.50 3.06
CA TYR A 53 12.39 1.39 3.58
C TYR A 53 12.09 1.93 4.99
N GLN A 54 11.01 1.45 5.62
CA GLN A 54 10.62 1.77 7.00
C GLN A 54 10.41 3.26 7.27
N ILE A 55 9.79 3.98 6.32
CA ILE A 55 9.48 5.41 6.42
C ILE A 55 8.09 5.58 7.06
N GLU A 56 8.04 5.63 8.38
CA GLU A 56 6.78 5.61 9.15
C GLU A 56 5.83 6.76 8.81
N ALA A 57 6.33 7.98 8.68
CA ALA A 57 5.52 9.14 8.31
C ALA A 57 4.84 8.96 6.93
N LEU A 58 5.55 8.36 5.96
CA LEU A 58 5.01 8.09 4.64
C LEU A 58 3.99 6.95 4.67
N MET A 59 4.17 5.93 5.51
CA MET A 59 3.17 4.89 5.74
C MET A 59 1.87 5.48 6.30
N ILE A 60 1.95 6.38 7.28
CA ILE A 60 0.76 7.06 7.85
C ILE A 60 0.09 7.95 6.79
N TYR A 61 0.87 8.71 6.04
CA TYR A 61 0.38 9.57 4.96
C TYR A 61 -0.39 8.77 3.91
N THR A 62 0.22 7.71 3.40
CA THR A 62 -0.39 6.84 2.37
C THR A 62 -1.60 6.08 2.91
N TYR A 63 -1.58 5.63 4.16
CA TYR A 63 -2.74 5.01 4.81
C TYR A 63 -3.95 5.95 4.82
N ASN A 64 -3.76 7.22 5.21
CA ASN A 64 -4.84 8.20 5.17
C ASN A 64 -5.35 8.44 3.75
N LEU A 65 -4.44 8.47 2.78
CA LEU A 65 -4.81 8.65 1.38
C LEU A 65 -5.61 7.46 0.84
N MET A 66 -5.22 6.22 1.17
CA MET A 66 -5.97 5.00 0.86
C MET A 66 -7.35 4.96 1.51
N ILE A 67 -7.55 5.59 2.66
CA ILE A 67 -8.89 5.68 3.25
C ILE A 67 -9.72 6.72 2.51
N ASN A 68 -9.15 7.89 2.21
CA ASN A 68 -9.86 9.02 1.60
C ASN A 68 -10.27 8.77 0.15
N THR A 69 -9.54 7.93 -0.58
CA THR A 69 -9.83 7.60 -1.99
C THR A 69 -10.50 6.24 -2.14
N LEU A 70 -11.02 5.66 -1.05
CA LEU A 70 -11.64 4.33 -1.09
C LEU A 70 -12.90 4.33 -1.96
N SER A 71 -13.03 3.32 -2.81
CA SER A 71 -14.16 3.13 -3.71
C SER A 71 -14.50 1.65 -3.84
N PHE A 72 -15.69 1.34 -4.38
CA PHE A 72 -16.07 -0.05 -4.65
C PHE A 72 -15.12 -0.76 -5.62
N GLU A 73 -14.51 -0.02 -6.54
CA GLU A 73 -13.57 -0.56 -7.53
C GLU A 73 -12.20 -0.92 -6.91
N ASN A 74 -11.70 -0.13 -5.96
CA ASN A 74 -10.34 -0.28 -5.43
C ASN A 74 -10.23 -0.97 -4.07
N VAL A 75 -11.34 -1.13 -3.33
CA VAL A 75 -11.33 -1.68 -1.96
C VAL A 75 -10.74 -3.09 -1.88
N SER A 76 -11.03 -3.94 -2.87
CA SER A 76 -10.55 -5.33 -2.91
C SER A 76 -9.06 -5.43 -3.26
N ASP A 77 -8.55 -4.57 -4.12
CA ASP A 77 -7.12 -4.52 -4.46
C ASP A 77 -6.30 -3.99 -3.28
N ARG A 78 -6.84 -3.00 -2.56
CA ARG A 78 -6.25 -2.53 -1.29
C ARG A 78 -6.28 -3.61 -0.21
N LEU A 79 -7.33 -4.42 -0.15
CA LEU A 79 -7.42 -5.53 0.81
C LEU A 79 -6.36 -6.60 0.53
N GLN A 80 -6.11 -6.93 -0.74
CA GLN A 80 -5.03 -7.84 -1.11
C GLN A 80 -3.67 -7.32 -0.64
N THR A 81 -3.44 -6.01 -0.79
CA THR A 81 -2.22 -5.35 -0.30
C THR A 81 -2.11 -5.49 1.22
N ALA A 82 -3.19 -5.21 1.95
CA ALA A 82 -3.20 -5.34 3.41
C ALA A 82 -2.84 -6.76 3.86
N PHE A 83 -3.38 -7.79 3.20
CA PHE A 83 -3.01 -9.18 3.48
C PHE A 83 -1.57 -9.52 3.09
N MET A 84 -1.08 -9.02 1.95
CA MET A 84 0.29 -9.27 1.50
C MET A 84 1.33 -8.76 2.49
N TYR A 85 1.02 -7.67 3.18
CA TYR A 85 1.91 -7.05 4.15
C TYR A 85 1.54 -7.36 5.60
N ASP A 86 0.65 -8.32 5.87
CA ASP A 86 0.19 -8.61 7.24
C ASP A 86 -0.25 -7.34 8.02
N ASP A 87 -0.88 -6.38 7.33
CA ASP A 87 -1.44 -5.18 7.96
C ASP A 87 -2.85 -5.48 8.46
N GLU A 88 -2.93 -6.08 9.65
CA GLU A 88 -4.19 -6.47 10.28
C GLU A 88 -5.15 -5.29 10.48
N LYS A 89 -4.62 -4.09 10.77
CA LYS A 89 -5.44 -2.89 11.01
C LYS A 89 -6.13 -2.46 9.72
N LEU A 90 -5.35 -2.33 8.63
CA LEU A 90 -5.88 -1.99 7.33
C LEU A 90 -6.85 -3.07 6.82
N ALA A 91 -6.47 -4.34 6.95
CA ALA A 91 -7.31 -5.46 6.51
C ALA A 91 -8.66 -5.45 7.23
N LYS A 92 -8.68 -5.28 8.56
CA LYS A 92 -9.92 -5.22 9.33
C LYS A 92 -10.81 -4.05 8.91
N PHE A 93 -10.22 -2.87 8.70
CA PHE A 93 -10.95 -1.68 8.23
C PHE A 93 -11.58 -1.91 6.84
N LEU A 94 -10.82 -2.48 5.91
CA LEU A 94 -11.29 -2.75 4.55
C LEU A 94 -12.37 -3.85 4.52
N CYS A 95 -12.20 -4.93 5.29
CA CYS A 95 -13.24 -5.96 5.44
C CYS A 95 -14.56 -5.36 5.96
N ALA A 96 -14.49 -4.48 6.97
CA ALA A 96 -15.67 -3.81 7.51
C ALA A 96 -16.36 -2.87 6.50
N SER A 97 -15.60 -2.34 5.54
CA SER A 97 -16.12 -1.51 4.45
C SER A 97 -16.75 -2.33 3.30
N ILE A 98 -16.27 -3.56 3.08
CA ILE A 98 -16.76 -4.47 2.04
C ILE A 98 -18.13 -5.05 2.40
N ILE A 99 -18.30 -5.55 3.63
CA ILE A 99 -19.52 -6.27 4.06
C ILE A 99 -20.82 -5.50 3.75
N PRO A 100 -21.01 -4.23 4.17
CA PRO A 100 -22.26 -3.51 3.91
C PRO A 100 -22.49 -3.21 2.43
N ASN A 101 -21.45 -3.25 1.59
CA ASN A 101 -21.50 -2.90 0.18
C ASN A 101 -21.24 -4.11 -0.75
N ILE A 102 -21.33 -5.34 -0.21
CA ILE A 102 -20.90 -6.56 -0.90
C ILE A 102 -21.63 -6.77 -2.22
N GLU A 103 -22.90 -6.38 -2.33
CA GLU A 103 -23.68 -6.52 -3.56
C GLU A 103 -23.14 -5.69 -4.72
N HIS A 104 -22.47 -4.57 -4.43
CA HIS A 104 -21.80 -3.74 -5.43
C HIS A 104 -20.36 -4.21 -5.69
N ILE A 105 -19.69 -4.71 -4.66
CA ILE A 105 -18.25 -5.05 -4.72
C ILE A 105 -18.02 -6.45 -5.30
N ARG A 106 -18.92 -7.42 -5.07
CA ARG A 106 -18.72 -8.84 -5.44
C ARG A 106 -18.48 -9.09 -6.93
N PHE A 107 -18.81 -8.12 -7.79
CA PHE A 107 -18.63 -8.19 -9.23
C PHE A 107 -17.46 -7.36 -9.74
N THR A 108 -16.76 -6.60 -8.88
CA THR A 108 -15.62 -5.79 -9.30
C THR A 108 -14.42 -6.69 -9.64
N PRO A 109 -13.57 -6.29 -10.60
CA PRO A 109 -12.41 -7.09 -10.99
C PRO A 109 -11.49 -7.41 -9.82
N GLY A 110 -11.32 -6.47 -8.88
CA GLY A 110 -10.49 -6.67 -7.69
C GLY A 110 -11.07 -7.74 -6.76
N PHE A 111 -12.39 -7.80 -6.58
CA PHE A 111 -13.01 -8.82 -5.72
C PHE A 111 -12.87 -10.22 -6.30
N LEU A 112 -13.04 -10.35 -7.62
CA LEU A 112 -12.93 -11.64 -8.31
C LEU A 112 -11.51 -12.23 -8.28
N LYS A 113 -10.49 -11.42 -8.00
CA LYS A 113 -9.10 -11.87 -7.82
C LYS A 113 -8.81 -12.39 -6.41
N LEU A 114 -9.69 -12.15 -5.44
CA LEU A 114 -9.50 -12.61 -4.07
C LEU A 114 -9.51 -14.15 -4.01
N THR A 115 -8.58 -14.69 -3.24
CA THR A 115 -8.55 -16.13 -2.94
C THR A 115 -9.68 -16.51 -1.98
N ASN A 116 -10.08 -17.79 -1.99
CA ASN A 116 -11.06 -18.31 -1.05
C ASN A 116 -10.69 -18.06 0.42
N ASN A 117 -9.40 -18.03 0.75
CA ASN A 117 -8.93 -17.69 2.11
C ASN A 117 -9.22 -16.23 2.44
N GLN A 118 -8.84 -15.30 1.56
CA GLN A 118 -9.10 -13.87 1.73
C GLN A 118 -10.60 -13.57 1.83
N ILE A 119 -11.41 -14.20 0.98
CA ILE A 119 -12.88 -14.10 1.06
C ILE A 119 -13.39 -14.60 2.42
N ALA A 120 -12.91 -15.75 2.88
CA ALA A 120 -13.29 -16.28 4.19
C ALA A 120 -12.90 -15.34 5.34
N GLN A 121 -11.77 -14.62 5.25
CA GLN A 121 -11.37 -13.65 6.27
C GLN A 121 -12.30 -12.44 6.34
N ILE A 122 -12.86 -11.98 5.22
CA ILE A 122 -13.85 -10.88 5.20
C ILE A 122 -15.05 -11.21 6.10
N PHE A 123 -15.56 -12.44 6.01
CA PHE A 123 -16.72 -12.86 6.82
C PHE A 123 -16.37 -13.27 8.26
N LYS A 124 -15.10 -13.57 8.55
CA LYS A 124 -14.61 -13.92 9.89
C LYS A 124 -14.26 -12.71 10.74
N SER A 125 -14.04 -11.54 10.15
CA SER A 125 -13.66 -10.32 10.86
C SER A 125 -14.81 -9.60 11.60
N GLN A 126 -15.96 -10.27 11.78
CA GLN A 126 -17.10 -9.78 12.58
C GLN A 126 -16.97 -10.13 14.06
#